data_AF-A0A4T0AA01-F1
#
_entry.id   AF-A0A4T0AA01-F1
#
_cell.length_a   1.000
_cell.length_b   1.000
_cell.length_c   1.000
_cell.angle_alpha   90.00
_cell.angle_beta   90.00
_cell.angle_gamma   90.00
#
_symmetry.space_group_name_H-M   'P 1'
#
loop_
_entity.id
_entity.type
_entity.pdbx_description
1 polymer ?
#
loop_
_entity_poly.entity_id
_entity_poly.type
_entity_poly.pdbx_seq_one_letter_code
_entity_poly.pdbx_strand_id
1 'polypeptide(L)'
;MPPTASRSRMGVLPLFALFSSALAQSIPGASYFTGGGVPGSGAYQLVDDYQPSVFFSKFNYYNSYDPTYGHVQYVNETVANRNGYTTTDDDSITISVDTTNKWPRGGPGRPAVRLISDNTYTHGLFILDLNHMTFGCGTWPAFWLLGPDWPRNGEIDIIEGVHTSTTNTISMHTDSNCTIAGSGQTGLFTSSNCDHAANDNSGCGSVANNTATPNNYGKALSDNNGGVYITEWTSAYVRVWFFPRNNIPSSVTSGSPNITQFGLPMANFQGSCNIDSHFANHSIIINTDFCGAWAGFTYSNYKECPLTTGLNGYDSCVDYVGNNPQAFLDAYWEINSLKVYQLPVNVDSSTVRTSTAPLTSSSPISASNSIINPGMGQSTSSLPLSVPYSGPLSSASSTSSSSATRYVLKPQREGGGNNVYRKAIP
;
A
#
# COMPACT_ATOMS: atom_id res chain seq x y z
N MET A 1 -71.95 0.40 3.92
CA MET A 1 -71.27 1.57 4.50
C MET A 1 -70.31 1.07 5.56
N PRO A 2 -68.99 1.27 5.43
CA PRO A 2 -67.99 0.80 6.38
C PRO A 2 -67.76 1.82 7.50
N PRO A 3 -67.08 1.42 8.59
CA PRO A 3 -66.17 2.37 9.23
C PRO A 3 -64.77 1.78 9.54
N THR A 4 -63.80 2.61 9.13
CA THR A 4 -62.53 2.96 9.81
C THR A 4 -61.46 1.89 10.03
N ALA A 5 -60.50 1.91 9.12
CA ALA A 5 -59.17 1.34 9.26
C ALA A 5 -58.32 2.10 10.32
N SER A 6 -57.63 1.32 11.16
CA SER A 6 -56.58 1.77 12.07
C SER A 6 -55.34 2.21 11.26
N ARG A 7 -54.89 3.46 11.42
CA ARG A 7 -53.61 3.95 10.90
C ARG A 7 -52.51 3.70 11.92
N SER A 8 -51.74 2.65 11.71
CA SER A 8 -50.44 2.44 12.35
C SER A 8 -49.47 3.52 11.85
N ARG A 9 -49.02 4.42 12.72
CA ARG A 9 -47.91 5.33 12.43
C ARG A 9 -46.61 4.51 12.42
N MET A 10 -46.10 4.18 11.24
CA MET A 10 -44.69 3.81 11.07
C MET A 10 -43.86 5.07 11.35
N GLY A 11 -43.17 5.07 12.49
CA GLY A 11 -42.12 6.04 12.76
C GLY A 11 -40.97 5.78 11.79
N VAL A 12 -40.74 6.73 10.89
CA VAL A 12 -39.52 6.77 10.07
C VAL A 12 -38.38 7.15 11.02
N LEU A 13 -37.56 6.17 11.42
CA LEU A 13 -36.27 6.48 12.02
C LEU A 13 -35.40 7.13 10.93
N PRO A 14 -34.75 8.27 11.20
CA PRO A 14 -33.77 8.81 10.28
C PRO A 14 -32.58 7.85 10.29
N LEU A 15 -32.35 7.19 9.16
CA LEU A 15 -31.12 6.47 8.90
C LEU A 15 -30.03 7.54 8.80
N PHE A 16 -29.35 7.84 9.91
CA PHE A 16 -28.11 8.60 9.87
C PHE A 16 -27.08 7.73 9.16
N ALA A 17 -26.93 7.93 7.86
CA ALA A 17 -25.77 7.46 7.12
C ALA A 17 -24.56 8.22 7.70
N LEU A 18 -23.83 7.57 8.61
CA LEU A 18 -22.48 7.98 8.96
C LEU A 18 -21.62 7.69 7.72
N PHE A 19 -21.47 8.70 6.86
CA PHE A 19 -20.46 8.71 5.82
C PHE A 19 -19.09 8.81 6.52
N SER A 20 -18.46 7.68 6.80
CA SER A 20 -17.01 7.65 7.04
C SER A 20 -16.35 7.72 5.67
N SER A 21 -16.05 8.93 5.23
CA SER A 21 -15.14 9.20 4.13
C SER A 21 -13.73 8.77 4.54
N ALA A 22 -13.03 8.07 3.65
CA ALA A 22 -11.58 8.05 3.66
C ALA A 22 -11.13 9.48 3.34
N LEU A 23 -11.11 10.35 4.35
CA LEU A 23 -10.58 11.68 4.21
C LEU A 23 -9.08 11.50 3.95
N ALA A 24 -8.60 11.95 2.78
CA ALA A 24 -7.28 12.56 2.76
C ALA A 24 -7.30 13.57 3.92
N GLN A 25 -6.56 13.27 4.97
CA GLN A 25 -6.73 13.94 6.25
C GLN A 25 -6.18 15.35 6.07
N SER A 26 -7.07 16.33 5.88
CA SER A 26 -6.66 17.73 5.95
C SER A 26 -6.13 17.98 7.36
N ILE A 27 -4.81 18.00 7.51
CA ILE A 27 -4.16 18.21 8.79
C ILE A 27 -4.03 19.72 9.03
N PRO A 28 -4.30 20.22 10.25
CA PRO A 28 -4.07 21.62 10.57
C PRO A 28 -2.63 22.03 10.23
N GLY A 29 -2.47 23.01 9.34
CA GLY A 29 -1.17 23.50 8.88
C GLY A 29 -0.62 22.83 7.61
N ALA A 30 -1.28 21.78 7.12
CA ALA A 30 -0.95 21.19 5.83
C ALA A 30 -1.22 22.16 4.67
N SER A 31 -0.37 22.09 3.66
CA SER A 31 -0.50 22.83 2.40
C SER A 31 -1.23 22.00 1.34
N TYR A 32 -2.01 22.70 0.53
CA TYR A 32 -2.61 22.14 -0.68
C TYR A 32 -1.89 22.71 -1.90
N PHE A 33 -1.22 21.85 -2.66
CA PHE A 33 -0.42 22.24 -3.82
C PHE A 33 -1.18 21.98 -5.12
N THR A 34 -1.58 23.05 -5.81
CA THR A 34 -2.22 22.99 -7.13
C THR A 34 -1.21 23.27 -8.24
N GLY A 35 -0.78 22.23 -8.93
CA GLY A 35 0.10 22.35 -10.09
C GLY A 35 -0.68 22.64 -11.37
N GLY A 36 -0.01 23.26 -12.34
CA GLY A 36 -0.54 23.35 -13.70
C GLY A 36 -0.69 21.95 -14.31
N GLY A 37 -1.86 21.64 -14.87
CA GLY A 37 -2.14 20.33 -15.46
C GLY A 37 -1.87 20.23 -16.96
N VAL A 38 -1.38 21.29 -17.61
CA VAL A 38 -1.16 21.32 -19.07
C VAL A 38 0.24 20.83 -19.41
N PRO A 39 0.41 19.65 -20.06
CA PRO A 39 1.73 19.15 -20.42
C PRO A 39 2.52 20.16 -21.27
N GLY A 40 3.80 20.36 -20.93
CA GLY A 40 4.68 21.26 -21.67
C GLY A 40 4.41 22.75 -21.48
N SER A 41 3.60 23.14 -20.50
CA SER A 41 3.33 24.55 -20.16
C SER A 41 4.54 25.31 -19.59
N GLY A 42 5.56 24.60 -19.13
CA GLY A 42 6.76 25.16 -18.53
C GLY A 42 7.70 24.09 -18.00
N ALA A 43 8.68 24.52 -17.22
CA ALA A 43 9.55 23.62 -16.48
C ALA A 43 8.91 23.22 -15.14
N TYR A 44 9.13 21.99 -14.72
CA TYR A 44 8.77 21.51 -13.38
C TYR A 44 9.57 22.25 -12.30
N GLN A 45 8.87 22.77 -11.29
CA GLN A 45 9.46 23.48 -10.15
C GLN A 45 9.26 22.66 -8.88
N LEU A 46 10.30 22.52 -8.06
CA LEU A 46 10.22 21.81 -6.79
C LEU A 46 9.23 22.56 -5.86
N VAL A 47 8.21 21.85 -5.38
CA VAL A 47 7.22 22.40 -4.45
C VAL A 47 7.28 21.73 -3.09
N ASP A 48 7.73 20.47 -3.02
CA ASP A 48 7.96 19.79 -1.76
C ASP A 48 9.14 18.81 -1.83
N ASP A 49 9.96 18.81 -0.77
CA ASP A 49 11.15 17.97 -0.62
C ASP A 49 11.10 17.25 0.73
N TYR A 50 10.91 15.93 0.68
CA TYR A 50 10.88 15.06 1.85
C TYR A 50 12.29 14.49 2.08
N GLN A 51 13.19 15.35 2.55
CA GLN A 51 14.55 14.96 2.91
C GLN A 51 14.57 14.16 4.23
N PRO A 52 15.57 13.28 4.47
CA PRO A 52 15.63 12.45 5.67
C PRO A 52 15.38 13.21 6.97
N SER A 53 16.03 14.35 7.16
CA SER A 53 15.92 15.17 8.38
C SER A 53 14.51 15.65 8.73
N VAL A 54 13.59 15.74 7.76
CA VAL A 54 12.23 16.24 7.94
C VAL A 54 11.16 15.24 7.48
N PHE A 55 11.55 14.07 6.96
CA PHE A 55 10.66 13.14 6.28
C PHE A 55 9.44 12.81 7.12
N PHE A 56 9.63 12.22 8.31
CA PHE A 56 8.51 11.80 9.16
C PHE A 56 7.69 12.96 9.71
N SER A 57 8.23 14.18 9.78
CA SER A 57 7.47 15.36 10.23
C SER A 57 6.46 15.88 9.19
N LYS A 58 6.50 15.35 7.96
CA LYS A 58 5.60 15.68 6.86
C LYS A 58 4.52 14.61 6.61
N PHE A 59 4.48 13.60 7.47
CA PHE A 59 3.53 12.50 7.40
C PHE A 59 2.82 12.32 8.74
N ASN A 60 1.56 11.92 8.67
CA ASN A 60 0.85 11.35 9.80
C ASN A 60 0.89 9.82 9.75
N TYR A 61 0.83 9.23 10.93
CA TYR A 61 0.84 7.78 11.13
C TYR A 61 -0.59 7.29 11.26
N TYR A 62 -1.11 6.70 10.19
CA TYR A 62 -2.37 5.97 10.23
C TYR A 62 -2.24 4.81 11.22
N ASN A 63 -3.16 4.70 12.17
CA ASN A 63 -3.12 3.70 13.25
C ASN A 63 -4.47 3.01 13.48
N SER A 64 -5.37 3.10 12.50
CA SER A 64 -6.67 2.46 12.52
C SER A 64 -6.60 1.10 11.81
N TYR A 65 -7.75 0.39 11.77
CA TYR A 65 -7.85 -0.91 11.11
C TYR A 65 -7.51 -0.80 9.62
N ASP A 66 -6.81 -1.80 9.08
CA ASP A 66 -6.45 -1.80 7.67
C ASP A 66 -7.70 -1.89 6.75
N PRO A 67 -7.92 -0.91 5.86
CA PRO A 67 -9.08 -0.90 4.96
C PRO A 67 -9.20 -2.16 4.09
N THR A 68 -8.08 -2.82 3.81
CA THR A 68 -7.95 -4.03 2.99
C THR A 68 -7.99 -5.34 3.77
N TYR A 69 -8.36 -5.30 5.05
CA TYR A 69 -8.51 -6.48 5.92
C TYR A 69 -7.22 -7.30 6.13
N GLY A 70 -6.08 -6.62 6.08
CA GLY A 70 -4.79 -7.22 6.33
C GLY A 70 -4.62 -7.77 7.75
N HIS A 71 -3.73 -8.74 7.89
CA HIS A 71 -3.21 -9.21 9.18
C HIS A 71 -2.10 -8.29 9.69
N VAL A 72 -2.42 -7.00 9.76
CA VAL A 72 -1.52 -5.90 10.11
C VAL A 72 -2.10 -5.09 11.27
N GLN A 73 -1.22 -4.60 12.14
CA GLN A 73 -1.56 -3.60 13.15
C GLN A 73 -0.81 -2.32 12.82
N TYR A 74 -1.44 -1.37 12.14
CA TYR A 74 -0.79 -0.08 11.94
C TYR A 74 -0.62 0.65 13.27
N VAL A 75 0.59 1.17 13.51
CA VAL A 75 0.96 1.81 14.78
C VAL A 75 1.14 3.31 14.62
N ASN A 76 0.89 4.06 15.69
CA ASN A 76 1.15 5.50 15.72
C ASN A 76 2.66 5.81 15.79
N GLU A 77 3.00 7.08 15.56
CA GLU A 77 4.38 7.59 15.57
C GLU A 77 5.15 7.22 16.85
N THR A 78 4.53 7.39 18.03
CA THR A 78 5.19 7.09 19.32
C THR A 78 5.62 5.62 19.40
N VAL A 79 4.76 4.71 18.94
CA VAL A 79 5.07 3.27 18.93
C VAL A 79 6.08 2.94 17.83
N ALA A 80 5.98 3.55 16.65
CA ALA A 80 6.93 3.33 15.56
C ALA A 80 8.35 3.75 15.97
N ASN A 81 8.51 4.97 16.50
CA ASN A 81 9.78 5.51 16.96
C ASN A 81 10.38 4.69 18.11
N ARG A 82 9.56 4.32 19.11
CA ARG A 82 10.04 3.53 20.26
C ARG A 82 10.54 2.14 19.86
N ASN A 83 9.98 1.55 18.80
CA ASN A 83 10.35 0.22 18.34
C ASN A 83 11.32 0.22 17.14
N GLY A 84 11.74 1.40 16.66
CA GLY A 84 12.64 1.53 15.52
C GLY A 84 12.01 1.14 14.18
N TYR A 85 10.68 1.20 14.06
CA TYR A 85 9.99 0.95 12.78
C TYR A 85 10.16 2.11 11.80
N THR A 86 10.48 3.29 12.31
CA THR A 86 10.78 4.49 11.52
C THR A 86 12.08 5.09 12.02
N THR A 87 13.08 5.14 11.15
CA THR A 87 14.40 5.70 11.46
C THR A 87 14.92 6.48 10.28
N THR A 88 15.82 7.42 10.56
CA THR A 88 16.52 8.22 9.56
C THR A 88 18.00 8.24 9.91
N ASP A 89 18.85 8.22 8.90
CA ASP A 89 20.24 8.70 9.00
C ASP A 89 20.44 9.91 8.07
N ASP A 90 21.69 10.31 7.84
CA ASP A 90 22.01 11.48 7.03
C ASP A 90 21.61 11.31 5.56
N ASP A 91 21.54 10.06 5.07
CA ASP A 91 21.41 9.75 3.64
C ASP A 91 20.12 8.99 3.30
N SER A 92 19.44 8.41 4.29
CA SER A 92 18.31 7.50 4.06
C SER A 92 17.21 7.56 5.13
N ILE A 93 16.02 7.16 4.71
CA ILE A 93 14.84 6.94 5.54
C ILE A 93 14.52 5.45 5.52
N THR A 94 14.32 4.84 6.70
CA THR A 94 13.88 3.45 6.83
C THR A 94 12.49 3.37 7.43
N ILE A 95 11.59 2.63 6.77
CA ILE A 95 10.24 2.27 7.26
C ILE A 95 10.16 0.74 7.29
N SER A 96 10.13 0.15 8.47
CA SER A 96 10.14 -1.29 8.68
C SER A 96 8.91 -1.78 9.47
N VAL A 97 8.85 -3.09 9.67
CA VAL A 97 7.78 -3.80 10.39
C VAL A 97 8.33 -4.47 11.65
N ASP A 98 7.47 -5.01 12.50
CA ASP A 98 7.92 -5.90 13.57
C ASP A 98 8.59 -7.15 12.97
N THR A 99 9.85 -7.40 13.32
CA THR A 99 10.61 -8.59 12.90
C THR A 99 11.00 -9.49 14.09
N THR A 100 10.47 -9.21 15.28
CA THR A 100 10.87 -9.87 16.53
C THR A 100 9.75 -10.71 17.13
N ASN A 101 8.52 -10.17 17.19
CA ASN A 101 7.43 -10.78 17.94
C ASN A 101 6.50 -11.62 17.06
N LYS A 102 5.85 -12.61 17.68
CA LYS A 102 4.81 -13.42 17.05
C LYS A 102 3.44 -12.76 17.22
N TRP A 103 2.66 -12.79 16.15
CA TRP A 103 1.32 -12.20 16.05
C TRP A 103 0.36 -13.24 15.47
N PRO A 104 0.07 -14.34 16.20
CA PRO A 104 -0.66 -15.47 15.66
C PRO A 104 -2.10 -15.10 15.23
N ARG A 105 -2.73 -16.02 14.49
CA ARG A 105 -4.11 -15.90 14.00
C ARG A 105 -5.08 -15.53 15.14
N GLY A 106 -6.03 -14.64 14.83
CA GLY A 106 -7.00 -14.11 15.79
C GLY A 106 -6.49 -12.95 16.66
N GLY A 107 -5.20 -12.59 16.52
CA GLY A 107 -4.63 -11.37 17.09
C GLY A 107 -4.79 -10.14 16.18
N PRO A 108 -4.24 -8.98 16.60
CA PRO A 108 -4.37 -7.71 15.89
C PRO A 108 -3.58 -7.60 14.57
N GLY A 109 -2.73 -8.58 14.26
CA GLY A 109 -1.83 -8.52 13.09
C GLY A 109 -0.41 -8.09 13.44
N ARG A 110 0.49 -8.22 12.46
CA ARG A 110 1.90 -7.82 12.60
C ARG A 110 2.00 -6.29 12.61
N PRO A 111 2.68 -5.67 13.60
CA PRO A 111 2.86 -4.23 13.61
C PRO A 111 3.62 -3.73 12.38
N ALA A 112 3.08 -2.68 11.75
CA ALA A 112 3.67 -2.00 10.60
C ALA A 112 3.29 -0.51 10.62
N VAL A 113 3.78 0.24 9.65
CA VAL A 113 3.53 1.68 9.51
C VAL A 113 2.82 1.96 8.19
N ARG A 114 1.79 2.82 8.25
CA ARG A 114 1.17 3.46 7.09
C ARG A 114 1.28 4.97 7.26
N LEU A 115 2.13 5.57 6.45
CA LEU A 115 2.34 7.01 6.41
C LEU A 115 1.41 7.63 5.40
N ILE A 116 0.77 8.74 5.75
CA ILE A 116 -0.04 9.55 4.84
C ILE A 116 0.53 10.96 4.87
N SER A 117 0.86 11.56 3.72
CA SER A 117 1.45 12.89 3.72
C SER A 117 0.44 13.91 4.24
N ASP A 118 0.93 14.88 5.00
CA ASP A 118 0.10 15.97 5.50
C ASP A 118 -0.37 16.85 4.34
N ASN A 119 0.57 17.18 3.46
CA ASN A 119 0.32 17.96 2.25
C ASN A 119 -0.43 17.11 1.21
N THR A 120 -1.30 17.79 0.45
CA THR A 120 -2.05 17.19 -0.66
C THR A 120 -1.71 17.87 -1.98
N TYR A 121 -1.85 17.13 -3.07
CA TYR A 121 -1.39 17.54 -4.39
C TYR A 121 -2.49 17.34 -5.43
N THR A 122 -2.63 18.32 -6.33
CA THR A 122 -3.34 18.15 -7.59
C THR A 122 -2.35 18.44 -8.72
N HIS A 123 -2.14 17.44 -9.58
CA HIS A 123 -1.05 17.40 -10.56
C HIS A 123 0.34 17.39 -9.93
N GLY A 124 1.32 16.92 -10.71
CA GLY A 124 2.72 17.02 -10.34
C GLY A 124 3.58 15.92 -10.95
N LEU A 125 4.87 16.04 -10.67
CA LEU A 125 5.88 15.03 -10.92
C LEU A 125 6.40 14.54 -9.57
N PHE A 126 6.00 13.33 -9.20
CA PHE A 126 6.36 12.67 -7.95
C PHE A 126 7.57 11.78 -8.22
N ILE A 127 8.68 12.03 -7.54
CA ILE A 127 9.95 11.33 -7.74
C ILE A 127 10.33 10.65 -6.44
N LEU A 128 10.26 9.31 -6.42
CA LEU A 128 10.72 8.46 -5.32
C LEU A 128 12.03 7.79 -5.70
N ASP A 129 13.10 8.14 -5.00
CA ASP A 129 14.40 7.46 -5.07
C ASP A 129 14.55 6.54 -3.85
N LEU A 130 14.69 5.24 -4.09
CA LEU A 130 14.77 4.22 -3.05
C LEU A 130 15.91 3.22 -3.30
N ASN A 131 16.56 2.76 -2.24
CA ASN A 131 17.56 1.69 -2.27
C ASN A 131 16.93 0.31 -2.08
N HIS A 132 15.86 0.23 -1.28
CA HIS A 132 15.21 -1.01 -0.89
C HIS A 132 13.70 -0.82 -0.80
N MET A 133 12.95 -1.86 -1.15
CA MET A 133 11.52 -1.96 -0.85
C MET A 133 11.18 -3.28 -0.18
N THR A 134 10.06 -3.31 0.55
CA THR A 134 9.54 -4.53 1.16
C THR A 134 9.27 -5.63 0.11
N PHE A 135 9.58 -6.88 0.45
CA PHE A 135 9.12 -8.07 -0.27
C PHE A 135 9.08 -9.29 0.65
N GLY A 136 8.45 -10.37 0.20
CA GLY A 136 8.46 -11.67 0.89
C GLY A 136 7.08 -12.25 1.10
N CYS A 137 7.01 -13.54 1.41
CA CYS A 137 5.73 -14.24 1.53
C CYS A 137 4.81 -13.59 2.56
N GLY A 138 3.65 -13.14 2.06
CA GLY A 138 2.58 -12.56 2.88
C GLY A 138 2.62 -11.04 2.94
N THR A 139 3.67 -10.37 2.47
CA THR A 139 3.73 -8.90 2.39
C THR A 139 2.84 -8.37 1.26
N TRP A 140 2.28 -7.18 1.46
CA TRP A 140 1.64 -6.34 0.45
C TRP A 140 2.09 -4.89 0.65
N PRO A 141 3.25 -4.49 0.10
CA PRO A 141 3.73 -3.12 0.19
C PRO A 141 3.16 -2.25 -0.92
N ALA A 142 2.97 -0.95 -0.62
CA ALA A 142 2.75 0.01 -1.69
C ALA A 142 3.28 1.43 -1.42
N PHE A 143 3.57 2.11 -2.53
CA PHE A 143 3.75 3.55 -2.65
C PHE A 143 2.72 4.06 -3.66
N TRP A 144 1.85 4.95 -3.21
CA TRP A 144 0.62 5.28 -3.94
C TRP A 144 0.10 6.67 -3.56
N LEU A 145 -0.87 7.15 -4.34
CA LEU A 145 -1.52 8.44 -4.15
C LEU A 145 -3.03 8.21 -3.95
N LEU A 146 -3.62 8.89 -2.96
CA LEU A 146 -5.03 8.72 -2.62
C LEU A 146 -5.73 10.06 -2.42
N GLY A 147 -6.79 10.30 -3.17
CA GLY A 147 -7.68 11.45 -2.99
C GLY A 147 -8.70 11.23 -1.86
N PRO A 148 -9.31 12.31 -1.35
CA PRO A 148 -10.41 12.20 -0.39
C PRO A 148 -11.64 11.53 -1.01
N ASP A 149 -12.57 11.05 -0.18
CA ASP A 149 -13.87 10.54 -0.64
C ASP A 149 -13.73 9.42 -1.69
N TRP A 150 -12.81 8.49 -1.45
CA TRP A 150 -12.60 7.32 -2.31
C TRP A 150 -13.93 6.63 -2.65
N PRO A 151 -14.17 6.24 -3.92
CA PRO A 151 -13.24 6.29 -5.07
C PRO A 151 -13.36 7.57 -5.91
N ARG A 152 -14.12 8.58 -5.46
CA ARG A 152 -14.50 9.74 -6.28
C ARG A 152 -13.32 10.63 -6.68
N ASN A 153 -12.37 10.86 -5.76
CA ASN A 153 -11.15 11.59 -6.10
C ASN A 153 -9.96 10.66 -6.38
N GLY A 154 -10.25 9.39 -6.65
CA GLY A 154 -9.33 8.45 -7.25
C GLY A 154 -8.16 7.99 -6.38
N GLU A 155 -7.49 6.97 -6.90
CA GLU A 155 -6.31 6.30 -6.34
C GLU A 155 -5.34 5.99 -7.49
N ILE A 156 -4.05 6.20 -7.26
CA ILE A 156 -2.97 5.88 -8.21
C ILE A 156 -1.93 5.02 -7.49
N ASP A 157 -1.85 3.75 -7.85
CA ASP A 157 -0.89 2.81 -7.30
C ASP A 157 0.38 2.83 -8.15
N ILE A 158 1.47 3.35 -7.57
CA ILE A 158 2.72 3.60 -8.31
C ILE A 158 3.65 2.40 -8.18
N ILE A 159 3.81 1.89 -6.94
CA ILE A 159 4.51 0.65 -6.64
C ILE A 159 3.56 -0.21 -5.83
N GLU A 160 3.14 -1.36 -6.36
CA GLU A 160 2.26 -2.29 -5.67
C GLU A 160 2.46 -3.74 -6.13
N GLY A 161 2.35 -4.66 -5.18
CA GLY A 161 2.39 -6.08 -5.45
C GLY A 161 2.34 -6.88 -4.15
N VAL A 162 2.42 -8.20 -4.29
CA VAL A 162 2.22 -9.11 -3.17
C VAL A 162 3.26 -10.22 -3.14
N HIS A 163 3.52 -10.74 -1.95
CA HIS A 163 4.41 -11.87 -1.71
C HIS A 163 5.82 -11.65 -2.31
N THR A 164 6.24 -12.59 -3.14
CA THR A 164 7.51 -12.68 -3.85
C THR A 164 7.38 -12.24 -5.31
N SER A 165 6.38 -11.40 -5.63
CA SER A 165 6.23 -10.79 -6.96
C SER A 165 7.56 -10.19 -7.44
N THR A 166 7.86 -10.34 -8.74
CA THR A 166 9.11 -9.86 -9.36
C THR A 166 8.88 -8.74 -10.37
N THR A 167 7.62 -8.32 -10.55
CA THR A 167 7.18 -7.24 -11.42
C THR A 167 6.19 -6.37 -10.67
N ASN A 168 6.34 -5.06 -10.84
CA ASN A 168 5.44 -4.07 -10.27
C ASN A 168 4.08 -4.11 -10.96
N THR A 169 3.02 -3.88 -10.20
CA THR A 169 1.68 -3.61 -10.70
C THR A 169 1.40 -2.12 -10.54
N ILE A 170 0.97 -1.46 -11.61
CA ILE A 170 0.66 -0.02 -11.60
C ILE A 170 -0.79 0.12 -12.04
N SER A 171 -1.61 0.73 -11.18
CA SER A 171 -3.07 0.82 -11.35
C SER A 171 -3.63 2.20 -11.03
N MET A 172 -4.85 2.43 -11.52
CA MET A 172 -5.70 3.49 -11.03
C MET A 172 -7.09 2.95 -10.74
N HIS A 173 -7.70 3.51 -9.68
CA HIS A 173 -9.08 3.24 -9.29
C HIS A 173 -9.86 4.55 -9.25
N THR A 174 -11.06 4.54 -9.82
CA THR A 174 -11.97 5.70 -9.91
C THR A 174 -13.41 5.27 -9.67
N ASP A 175 -14.34 6.23 -9.68
CA ASP A 175 -15.73 5.92 -9.98
C ASP A 175 -15.93 5.71 -11.51
N SER A 176 -17.17 5.49 -11.94
CA SER A 176 -17.49 5.12 -13.32
C SER A 176 -17.05 6.15 -14.38
N ASN A 177 -16.91 5.71 -15.64
CA ASN A 177 -16.57 6.55 -16.80
C ASN A 177 -15.11 7.04 -16.86
N CYS A 178 -14.17 6.21 -16.41
CA CYS A 178 -12.74 6.39 -16.66
C CYS A 178 -12.18 5.14 -17.34
N THR A 179 -11.71 5.27 -18.58
CA THR A 179 -11.03 4.18 -19.31
C THR A 179 -9.74 4.65 -19.97
N ILE A 180 -8.74 3.76 -20.00
CA ILE A 180 -7.43 3.99 -20.60
C ILE A 180 -7.23 3.13 -21.85
N ALA A 181 -6.38 3.59 -22.77
CA ALA A 181 -6.14 2.94 -24.05
C ALA A 181 -5.12 1.79 -23.98
N GLY A 182 -4.22 1.80 -22.98
CA GLY A 182 -3.17 0.77 -22.83
C GLY A 182 -2.07 0.82 -23.90
N SER A 183 -1.91 1.94 -24.61
CA SER A 183 -0.90 2.13 -25.67
C SER A 183 0.15 3.17 -25.29
N GLY A 184 1.31 3.13 -25.95
CA GLY A 184 2.40 4.09 -25.70
C GLY A 184 3.14 3.85 -24.38
N GLN A 185 3.34 2.57 -24.01
CA GLN A 185 4.00 2.15 -22.77
C GLN A 185 4.86 0.90 -23.00
N THR A 186 5.78 0.62 -22.07
CA THR A 186 6.61 -0.60 -22.08
C THR A 186 6.02 -1.75 -21.27
N GLY A 187 5.16 -1.44 -20.29
CA GLY A 187 4.45 -2.43 -19.47
C GLY A 187 3.39 -3.21 -20.23
N LEU A 188 3.05 -4.39 -19.71
CA LEU A 188 2.04 -5.26 -20.27
C LEU A 188 0.65 -4.78 -19.83
N PHE A 189 -0.12 -4.31 -20.81
CA PHE A 189 -1.47 -3.83 -20.58
C PHE A 189 -2.37 -4.93 -20.04
N THR A 190 -3.12 -4.62 -18.98
CA THR A 190 -3.89 -5.62 -18.23
C THR A 190 -5.39 -5.31 -18.24
N SER A 191 -5.80 -4.12 -17.77
CA SER A 191 -7.21 -3.72 -17.71
C SER A 191 -7.39 -2.27 -18.17
N SER A 192 -8.47 -2.01 -18.92
CA SER A 192 -8.81 -0.69 -19.44
C SER A 192 -9.74 0.12 -18.54
N ASN A 193 -10.55 -0.53 -17.70
CA ASN A 193 -11.62 0.12 -16.94
C ASN A 193 -11.19 0.43 -15.51
N CYS A 194 -11.14 1.70 -15.14
CA CYS A 194 -10.63 2.15 -13.85
C CYS A 194 -11.71 2.13 -12.75
N ASP A 195 -12.98 1.89 -13.10
CA ASP A 195 -14.09 1.87 -12.15
C ASP A 195 -13.90 0.76 -11.10
N HIS A 196 -13.83 1.16 -9.82
CA HIS A 196 -13.72 0.24 -8.68
C HIS A 196 -14.87 -0.79 -8.60
N ALA A 197 -16.04 -0.47 -9.18
CA ALA A 197 -17.21 -1.34 -9.18
C ALA A 197 -17.17 -2.39 -10.30
N ALA A 198 -16.19 -2.31 -11.20
CA ALA A 198 -15.95 -3.27 -12.26
C ALA A 198 -14.86 -4.28 -11.87
N ASN A 199 -14.90 -5.47 -12.47
CA ASN A 199 -13.81 -6.46 -12.44
C ASN A 199 -13.26 -6.74 -11.02
N ASP A 200 -14.14 -6.88 -10.03
CA ASP A 200 -13.76 -7.12 -8.63
C ASP A 200 -12.76 -6.09 -8.07
N ASN A 201 -12.93 -4.81 -8.43
CA ASN A 201 -12.04 -3.71 -8.07
C ASN A 201 -10.62 -3.84 -8.63
N SER A 202 -10.41 -4.54 -9.75
CA SER A 202 -9.09 -4.61 -10.39
C SER A 202 -8.53 -3.24 -10.80
N GLY A 203 -9.39 -2.23 -10.96
CA GLY A 203 -9.02 -0.98 -11.60
C GLY A 203 -8.51 -1.18 -13.03
N CYS A 204 -7.88 -0.13 -13.56
CA CYS A 204 -7.20 -0.15 -14.85
C CYS A 204 -5.69 -0.05 -14.65
N GLY A 205 -4.90 -0.55 -15.59
CA GLY A 205 -3.45 -0.44 -15.46
C GLY A 205 -2.66 -1.51 -16.20
N SER A 206 -1.44 -1.71 -15.72
CA SER A 206 -0.43 -2.55 -16.37
C SER A 206 0.52 -3.17 -15.35
N VAL A 207 1.02 -4.36 -15.68
CA VAL A 207 2.16 -4.96 -14.97
C VAL A 207 3.46 -4.64 -15.71
N ALA A 208 4.52 -4.40 -14.95
CA ALA A 208 5.84 -4.13 -15.50
C ALA A 208 6.32 -5.28 -16.40
N ASN A 209 7.00 -4.93 -17.50
CA ASN A 209 7.64 -5.90 -18.37
C ASN A 209 9.13 -6.01 -18.00
N ASN A 210 9.53 -7.10 -17.34
CA ASN A 210 10.92 -7.33 -16.92
C ASN A 210 11.94 -7.31 -18.07
N THR A 211 11.53 -7.61 -19.30
CA THR A 211 12.43 -7.52 -20.47
C THR A 211 12.71 -6.07 -20.85
N ALA A 212 11.71 -5.20 -20.76
CA ALA A 212 11.85 -3.79 -21.11
C ALA A 212 12.40 -2.95 -19.95
N THR A 213 12.01 -3.29 -18.71
CA THR A 213 12.37 -2.57 -17.50
C THR A 213 12.74 -3.57 -16.39
N PRO A 214 13.96 -4.14 -16.39
CA PRO A 214 14.37 -5.13 -15.40
C PRO A 214 14.47 -4.52 -13.99
N ASN A 215 14.45 -5.38 -12.96
CA ASN A 215 14.68 -5.02 -11.55
C ASN A 215 13.71 -3.96 -11.01
N ASN A 216 12.45 -3.98 -11.47
CA ASN A 216 11.47 -2.94 -11.13
C ASN A 216 10.72 -3.18 -9.81
N TYR A 217 10.81 -4.37 -9.19
CA TYR A 217 10.03 -4.64 -7.98
C TYR A 217 10.71 -5.65 -7.05
N GLY A 218 10.37 -5.53 -5.76
CA GLY A 218 10.67 -6.50 -4.70
C GLY A 218 12.15 -6.82 -4.61
N LYS A 219 12.47 -8.11 -4.43
CA LYS A 219 13.84 -8.56 -4.23
C LYS A 219 14.80 -8.11 -5.34
N ALA A 220 14.36 -8.16 -6.60
CA ALA A 220 15.22 -7.80 -7.73
C ALA A 220 15.54 -6.29 -7.77
N LEU A 221 14.61 -5.44 -7.33
CA LEU A 221 14.87 -4.01 -7.15
C LEU A 221 15.88 -3.79 -6.03
N SER A 222 15.65 -4.39 -4.86
CA SER A 222 16.52 -4.26 -3.68
C SER A 222 17.94 -4.78 -3.94
N ASP A 223 18.08 -5.95 -4.58
CA ASP A 223 19.38 -6.53 -4.97
C ASP A 223 20.16 -5.64 -5.96
N ASN A 224 19.47 -4.75 -6.67
CA ASN A 224 20.05 -3.80 -7.62
C ASN A 224 20.33 -2.41 -7.01
N ASN A 225 20.31 -2.28 -5.67
CA ASN A 225 20.39 -1.00 -4.96
C ASN A 225 19.28 -0.01 -5.39
N GLY A 226 18.13 -0.58 -5.73
CA GLY A 226 16.92 0.12 -6.09
C GLY A 226 16.98 0.92 -7.40
N GLY A 227 16.40 2.11 -7.37
CA GLY A 227 16.23 2.98 -8.52
C GLY A 227 15.30 4.14 -8.23
N VAL A 228 14.76 4.75 -9.29
CA VAL A 228 13.87 5.90 -9.19
C VAL A 228 12.55 5.61 -9.89
N TYR A 229 11.47 5.72 -9.13
CA TYR A 229 10.11 5.77 -9.65
C TYR A 229 9.68 7.22 -9.87
N ILE A 230 9.13 7.51 -11.04
CA ILE A 230 8.64 8.84 -11.39
C ILE A 230 7.21 8.74 -11.90
N THR A 231 6.30 9.51 -11.29
CA THR A 231 4.89 9.61 -11.71
C THR A 231 4.60 11.03 -12.15
N GLU A 232 4.23 11.20 -13.42
CA GLU A 232 3.72 12.47 -13.96
C GLU A 232 2.19 12.41 -13.99
N TRP A 233 1.55 13.28 -13.23
CA TRP A 233 0.10 13.47 -13.23
C TRP A 233 -0.26 14.85 -13.78
N THR A 234 -1.00 14.85 -14.88
CA THR A 234 -1.48 16.03 -15.61
C THR A 234 -2.98 15.94 -15.86
N SER A 235 -3.60 16.99 -16.40
CA SER A 235 -5.01 16.95 -16.81
C SER A 235 -5.31 15.99 -17.95
N ALA A 236 -4.29 15.59 -18.72
CA ALA A 236 -4.45 14.76 -19.91
C ALA A 236 -4.15 13.28 -19.68
N TYR A 237 -3.30 12.96 -18.70
CA TYR A 237 -2.82 11.61 -18.45
C TYR A 237 -2.16 11.50 -17.08
N VAL A 238 -2.03 10.26 -16.60
CA VAL A 238 -1.04 9.86 -15.59
C VAL A 238 -0.02 8.92 -16.25
N ARG A 239 1.26 9.08 -15.98
CA ARG A 239 2.34 8.23 -16.51
C ARG A 239 3.34 7.86 -15.43
N VAL A 240 3.78 6.61 -15.44
CA VAL A 240 4.75 6.08 -14.47
C VAL A 240 5.98 5.54 -15.19
N TRP A 241 7.16 5.96 -14.77
CA TRP A 241 8.46 5.45 -15.21
C TRP A 241 9.21 4.82 -14.03
N PHE A 242 10.08 3.87 -14.35
CA PHE A 242 11.11 3.37 -13.44
C PHE A 242 12.46 3.45 -14.14
N PHE A 243 13.43 3.99 -13.43
CA PHE A 243 14.82 4.01 -13.85
C PHE A 243 15.64 3.17 -12.87
N PRO A 244 16.28 2.08 -13.32
CA PRO A 244 17.25 1.36 -12.51
C PRO A 244 18.35 2.30 -12.02
N ARG A 245 18.94 2.02 -10.85
CA ARG A 245 19.96 2.86 -10.18
C ARG A 245 21.04 3.44 -11.11
N ASN A 246 21.50 2.67 -12.09
CA ASN A 246 22.57 3.05 -13.02
C ASN A 246 22.09 3.76 -14.30
N ASN A 247 20.80 4.06 -14.44
CA ASN A 247 20.20 4.66 -15.64
C ASN A 247 19.22 5.81 -15.31
N ILE A 248 19.47 6.52 -14.21
CA ILE A 248 18.66 7.66 -13.80
C ILE A 248 19.04 8.88 -14.68
N PRO A 249 18.07 9.56 -15.33
CA PRO A 249 18.36 10.75 -16.13
C PRO A 249 19.05 11.85 -15.31
N SER A 250 20.06 12.49 -15.88
CA SER A 250 20.82 13.55 -15.18
C SER A 250 19.97 14.77 -14.84
N SER A 251 18.89 15.02 -15.57
CA SER A 251 17.92 16.07 -15.23
C SER A 251 17.22 15.80 -13.89
N VAL A 252 17.00 14.54 -13.54
CA VAL A 252 16.42 14.14 -12.25
C VAL A 252 17.43 14.34 -11.13
N THR A 253 18.66 13.84 -11.29
CA THR A 253 19.70 13.93 -10.25
C THR A 253 20.20 15.36 -10.01
N SER A 254 20.10 16.24 -11.01
CA SER A 254 20.42 17.68 -10.88
C SER A 254 19.25 18.53 -10.35
N GLY A 255 18.10 17.93 -10.04
CA GLY A 255 16.94 18.66 -9.50
C GLY A 255 16.23 19.55 -10.52
N SER A 256 16.38 19.27 -11.82
CA SER A 256 15.74 20.00 -12.92
C SER A 256 15.10 19.01 -13.90
N PRO A 257 14.14 18.18 -13.45
CA PRO A 257 13.66 17.03 -14.19
C PRO A 257 13.08 17.44 -15.55
N ASN A 258 13.50 16.73 -16.61
CA ASN A 258 13.02 16.95 -17.96
C ASN A 258 12.39 15.68 -18.52
N ILE A 259 11.06 15.67 -18.56
CA ILE A 259 10.24 14.54 -19.02
C ILE A 259 10.55 14.09 -20.45
N THR A 260 11.07 14.96 -21.31
CA THR A 260 11.39 14.58 -22.70
C THR A 260 12.56 13.59 -22.78
N GLN A 261 13.30 13.40 -21.70
CA GLN A 261 14.41 12.46 -21.59
C GLN A 261 13.98 11.07 -21.11
N PHE A 262 12.72 10.91 -20.67
CA PHE A 262 12.29 9.69 -19.97
C PHE A 262 11.88 8.56 -20.92
N GLY A 263 11.64 8.85 -22.20
CA GLY A 263 11.19 7.86 -23.17
C GLY A 263 9.78 7.35 -22.88
N LEU A 264 9.48 6.12 -23.31
CA LEU A 264 8.17 5.50 -23.06
C LEU A 264 7.99 5.18 -21.57
N PRO A 265 6.84 5.52 -20.97
CA PRO A 265 6.52 5.13 -19.60
C PRO A 265 6.32 3.62 -19.47
N MET A 266 6.48 3.11 -18.25
CA MET A 266 6.07 1.75 -17.90
C MET A 266 4.56 1.59 -17.96
N ALA A 267 3.81 2.59 -17.49
CA ALA A 267 2.35 2.64 -17.57
C ALA A 267 1.88 4.01 -18.08
N ASN A 268 0.94 4.01 -19.03
CA ASN A 268 0.37 5.22 -19.62
C ASN A 268 -1.16 5.22 -19.46
N PHE A 269 -1.64 5.96 -18.46
CA PHE A 269 -3.05 6.16 -18.18
C PHE A 269 -3.59 7.32 -19.02
N GLN A 270 -3.77 7.07 -20.30
CA GLN A 270 -4.34 8.01 -21.26
C GLN A 270 -5.43 7.30 -22.08
N GLY A 271 -6.57 7.95 -22.29
CA GLY A 271 -7.69 7.36 -23.00
C GLY A 271 -8.93 8.26 -22.98
N SER A 272 -10.10 7.64 -22.78
CA SER A 272 -11.39 8.37 -22.68
C SER A 272 -11.65 8.91 -21.27
N CYS A 273 -10.77 8.64 -20.31
CA CYS A 273 -10.85 9.18 -18.97
C CYS A 273 -10.57 10.70 -18.96
N ASN A 274 -11.46 11.46 -18.33
CA ASN A 274 -11.19 12.84 -17.95
C ASN A 274 -10.48 12.84 -16.58
N ILE A 275 -9.16 13.00 -16.57
CA ILE A 275 -8.37 12.89 -15.34
C ILE A 275 -8.84 13.89 -14.27
N ASP A 276 -9.12 15.13 -14.65
CA ASP A 276 -9.49 16.19 -13.70
C ASP A 276 -10.87 16.00 -13.05
N SER A 277 -11.72 15.13 -13.60
CA SER A 277 -13.00 14.79 -12.94
C SER A 277 -12.89 13.65 -11.94
N HIS A 278 -11.77 12.92 -11.94
CA HIS A 278 -11.59 11.67 -11.19
C HIS A 278 -10.47 11.74 -10.16
N PHE A 279 -9.53 12.67 -10.31
CA PHE A 279 -8.34 12.78 -9.46
C PHE A 279 -8.20 14.20 -8.94
N ALA A 280 -8.11 14.35 -7.62
CA ALA A 280 -7.87 15.64 -6.97
C ALA A 280 -7.36 15.45 -5.54
N ASN A 281 -6.50 16.36 -5.08
CA ASN A 281 -6.10 16.49 -3.67
C ASN A 281 -5.50 15.21 -3.08
N HIS A 282 -4.62 14.55 -3.82
CA HIS A 282 -4.02 13.30 -3.36
C HIS A 282 -3.02 13.51 -2.23
N SER A 283 -3.13 12.70 -1.19
CA SER A 283 -2.02 12.46 -0.25
C SER A 283 -1.11 11.35 -0.79
N ILE A 284 0.18 11.45 -0.50
CA ILE A 284 1.15 10.39 -0.73
C ILE A 284 1.04 9.37 0.40
N ILE A 285 1.01 8.08 0.07
CA ILE A 285 0.94 6.99 1.05
C ILE A 285 2.08 6.00 0.82
N ILE A 286 2.73 5.61 1.92
CA ILE A 286 3.72 4.53 1.96
C ILE A 286 3.31 3.57 3.08
N ASN A 287 3.12 2.29 2.76
CA ASN A 287 2.84 1.28 3.78
C ASN A 287 3.36 -0.11 3.42
N THR A 288 3.28 -1.00 4.41
CA THR A 288 3.37 -2.44 4.23
C THR A 288 2.18 -3.06 4.95
N ASP A 289 1.29 -3.68 4.18
CA ASP A 289 0.24 -4.56 4.68
C ASP A 289 0.69 -6.03 4.64
N PHE A 290 -0.12 -6.93 5.22
CA PHE A 290 0.06 -8.36 5.17
C PHE A 290 -1.25 -9.09 4.88
N CYS A 291 -1.20 -10.06 3.97
CA CYS A 291 -2.37 -10.87 3.61
C CYS A 291 -3.53 -10.01 3.07
N GLY A 292 -4.66 -9.92 3.77
CA GLY A 292 -5.77 -9.08 3.33
C GLY A 292 -6.40 -9.47 2.00
N ALA A 293 -7.13 -8.52 1.42
CA ALA A 293 -7.99 -8.69 0.25
C ALA A 293 -7.24 -9.11 -1.02
N TRP A 294 -5.95 -8.81 -1.13
CA TRP A 294 -5.12 -9.28 -2.23
C TRP A 294 -4.17 -10.39 -1.77
N ALA A 295 -3.13 -10.07 -1.00
CA ALA A 295 -2.09 -11.06 -0.67
C ALA A 295 -2.70 -12.30 0.01
N GLY A 296 -3.69 -12.15 0.89
CA GLY A 296 -4.32 -13.28 1.57
C GLY A 296 -4.95 -14.26 0.57
N PHE A 297 -5.75 -13.74 -0.36
CA PHE A 297 -6.45 -14.56 -1.35
C PHE A 297 -5.54 -15.16 -2.42
N THR A 298 -4.41 -14.51 -2.74
CA THR A 298 -3.47 -15.02 -3.73
C THR A 298 -2.34 -15.87 -3.15
N TYR A 299 -2.23 -15.99 -1.83
CA TYR A 299 -1.08 -16.65 -1.17
C TYR A 299 -0.79 -18.05 -1.70
N SER A 300 -1.81 -18.88 -1.95
CA SER A 300 -1.64 -20.25 -2.50
C SER A 300 -1.16 -20.31 -3.96
N ASN A 301 -1.16 -19.18 -4.66
CA ASN A 301 -0.65 -19.07 -6.03
C ASN A 301 0.88 -18.98 -6.06
N TYR A 302 1.51 -18.52 -4.97
CA TYR A 302 2.95 -18.40 -4.81
C TYR A 302 3.50 -19.69 -4.17
N LYS A 303 4.07 -20.56 -4.99
CA LYS A 303 4.44 -21.94 -4.59
C LYS A 303 5.63 -22.02 -3.63
N GLU A 304 6.44 -20.98 -3.63
CA GLU A 304 7.52 -20.75 -2.69
C GLU A 304 7.01 -20.34 -1.30
N CYS A 305 5.76 -19.88 -1.19
CA CYS A 305 5.19 -19.45 0.07
C CYS A 305 4.67 -20.64 0.89
N PRO A 306 5.11 -20.81 2.15
CA PRO A 306 4.74 -21.98 2.94
C PRO A 306 3.24 -22.06 3.22
N LEU A 307 2.62 -23.18 2.84
CA LEU A 307 1.23 -23.50 3.21
C LEU A 307 1.19 -24.31 4.51
N THR A 308 0.32 -23.91 5.43
CA THR A 308 0.14 -24.62 6.70
C THR A 308 -0.85 -25.78 6.48
N THR A 309 -0.42 -27.00 6.80
CA THR A 309 -1.25 -28.21 6.63
C THR A 309 -2.61 -28.05 7.31
N GLY A 310 -3.68 -28.29 6.54
CA GLY A 310 -5.05 -28.19 7.04
C GLY A 310 -5.66 -26.78 7.00
N LEU A 311 -4.92 -25.77 6.52
CA LEU A 311 -5.42 -24.41 6.30
C LEU A 311 -5.61 -24.12 4.80
N ASN A 312 -6.52 -23.20 4.47
CA ASN A 312 -6.63 -22.64 3.12
C ASN A 312 -5.49 -21.62 2.86
N GLY A 313 -5.43 -21.06 1.65
CA GLY A 313 -4.38 -20.09 1.27
C GLY A 313 -4.37 -18.84 2.15
N TYR A 314 -5.53 -18.23 2.39
CA TYR A 314 -5.67 -17.04 3.23
C TYR A 314 -5.21 -17.32 4.67
N ASP A 315 -5.72 -18.39 5.27
CA ASP A 315 -5.37 -18.78 6.64
C ASP A 315 -3.90 -19.19 6.78
N SER A 316 -3.31 -19.78 5.74
CA SER A 316 -1.87 -20.06 5.68
C SER A 316 -1.04 -18.78 5.63
N CYS A 317 -1.51 -17.74 4.91
CA CYS A 317 -0.87 -16.43 4.91
C CYS A 317 -0.84 -15.83 6.32
N VAL A 318 -2.00 -15.77 6.98
CA VAL A 318 -2.13 -15.20 8.33
C VAL A 318 -1.29 -16.00 9.34
N ASP A 319 -1.26 -17.33 9.21
CA ASP A 319 -0.43 -18.21 10.04
C ASP A 319 1.08 -17.95 9.82
N TYR A 320 1.51 -17.86 8.56
CA TYR A 320 2.90 -17.59 8.21
C TYR A 320 3.36 -16.22 8.72
N VAL A 321 2.58 -15.17 8.43
CA VAL A 321 2.83 -13.81 8.91
C VAL A 321 2.84 -13.76 10.41
N GLY A 322 1.91 -14.44 11.10
CA GLY A 322 1.85 -14.40 12.55
C GLY A 322 3.01 -15.12 13.25
N ASN A 323 3.48 -16.24 12.71
CA ASN A 323 4.39 -17.13 13.43
C ASN A 323 5.87 -17.00 13.06
N ASN A 324 6.22 -16.27 11.99
CA ASN A 324 7.58 -16.23 11.45
C ASN A 324 8.18 -14.81 11.40
N PRO A 325 8.41 -14.14 12.56
CA PRO A 325 8.91 -12.77 12.59
C PRO A 325 10.21 -12.54 11.82
N GLN A 326 11.14 -13.50 11.84
CA GLN A 326 12.41 -13.40 11.14
C GLN A 326 12.30 -13.51 9.61
N ALA A 327 11.15 -13.92 9.07
CA ALA A 327 10.90 -13.92 7.63
C ALA A 327 10.71 -12.50 7.06
N PHE A 328 10.54 -11.50 7.93
CA PHE A 328 10.23 -10.11 7.56
C PHE A 328 11.42 -9.17 7.74
N LEU A 329 12.64 -9.70 7.88
CA LEU A 329 13.86 -8.88 7.94
C LEU A 329 14.06 -8.03 6.68
N ASP A 330 13.62 -8.53 5.52
CA ASP A 330 13.63 -7.79 4.24
C ASP A 330 12.29 -7.06 3.97
N ALA A 331 11.41 -6.94 4.97
CA ALA A 331 10.17 -6.17 4.85
C ALA A 331 10.37 -4.75 5.35
N TYR A 332 11.17 -3.97 4.62
CA TYR A 332 11.37 -2.55 4.87
C TYR A 332 11.53 -1.74 3.58
N TRP A 333 11.13 -0.47 3.65
CA TRP A 333 11.49 0.54 2.67
C TRP A 333 12.76 1.26 3.12
N GLU A 334 13.69 1.48 2.20
CA GLU A 334 14.85 2.36 2.39
C GLU A 334 14.84 3.40 1.27
N ILE A 335 14.56 4.66 1.62
CA ILE A 335 14.29 5.76 0.71
C ILE A 335 15.43 6.77 0.82
N ASN A 336 16.03 7.16 -0.31
CA ASN A 336 17.01 8.24 -0.35
C ASN A 336 16.33 9.61 -0.37
N SER A 337 15.30 9.75 -1.22
CA SER A 337 14.53 11.00 -1.30
C SER A 337 13.15 10.80 -1.90
N LEU A 338 12.22 11.67 -1.51
CA LEU A 338 10.93 11.83 -2.15
C LEU A 338 10.73 13.32 -2.45
N LYS A 339 10.51 13.65 -3.73
CA LYS A 339 10.36 15.04 -4.18
C LYS A 339 9.13 15.20 -5.04
N VAL A 340 8.44 16.33 -4.88
CA VAL A 340 7.28 16.70 -5.69
C VAL A 340 7.60 17.99 -6.43
N TYR A 341 7.44 17.94 -7.74
CA TYR A 341 7.54 19.11 -8.61
C TYR A 341 6.18 19.41 -9.25
N GLN A 342 5.91 20.66 -9.58
CA GLN A 342 4.71 21.07 -10.30
C GLN A 342 5.04 22.00 -11.46
N LEU A 343 4.24 21.92 -12.52
CA LEU A 343 4.24 22.93 -13.57
C LEU A 343 3.61 24.22 -13.03
N PRO A 344 4.02 25.39 -13.55
CA PRO A 344 3.38 26.65 -13.19
C PRO A 344 1.90 26.65 -13.57
N VAL A 345 1.07 27.24 -12.71
CA VAL A 345 -0.34 27.48 -13.00
C VAL A 345 -0.40 28.65 -14.00
N ASN A 346 -0.68 28.36 -15.27
CA ASN A 346 -0.80 29.40 -16.28
C ASN A 346 -2.01 30.31 -15.97
N VAL A 347 -1.74 31.51 -15.46
CA VAL A 347 -2.72 32.61 -15.44
C VAL A 347 -2.58 33.41 -16.74
N ASP A 348 -2.81 32.81 -17.91
CA ASP A 348 -3.36 33.56 -19.05
C ASP A 348 -3.88 32.65 -20.17
N SER A 349 -5.14 32.86 -20.54
CA SER A 349 -5.79 32.30 -21.72
C SER A 349 -5.54 33.20 -22.91
N SER A 350 -4.35 33.19 -23.49
CA SER A 350 -4.19 33.59 -24.88
C SER A 350 -2.93 32.98 -25.49
N THR A 351 -3.09 32.37 -26.67
CA THR A 351 -2.04 31.82 -27.54
C THR A 351 -1.53 30.40 -27.28
N VAL A 352 -2.44 29.40 -27.35
CA VAL A 352 -2.04 28.09 -27.88
C VAL A 352 -2.85 27.80 -29.13
N ARG A 353 -2.18 27.83 -30.28
CA ARG A 353 -2.72 27.34 -31.55
C ARG A 353 -2.88 25.83 -31.43
N THR A 354 -4.13 25.37 -31.45
CA THR A 354 -4.49 23.97 -31.59
C THR A 354 -4.09 23.45 -32.97
N SER A 355 -3.03 22.65 -33.05
CA SER A 355 -2.85 21.71 -34.16
C SER A 355 -3.42 20.36 -33.73
N THR A 356 -4.72 20.18 -33.91
CA THR A 356 -5.37 18.87 -33.79
C THR A 356 -5.00 18.02 -35.00
N ALA A 357 -4.08 17.08 -34.83
CA ALA A 357 -3.96 15.95 -35.75
C ALA A 357 -5.07 14.94 -35.42
N PRO A 358 -5.81 14.40 -36.41
CA PRO A 358 -6.83 13.38 -36.15
C PRO A 358 -6.13 12.08 -35.71
N LEU A 359 -6.46 11.58 -34.52
CA LEU A 359 -6.09 10.24 -34.09
C LEU A 359 -7.00 9.24 -34.80
N THR A 360 -6.41 8.35 -35.58
CA THR A 360 -7.09 7.19 -36.17
C THR A 360 -7.50 6.22 -35.07
N SER A 361 -8.77 5.80 -35.08
CA SER A 361 -9.30 4.77 -34.19
C SER A 361 -8.53 3.45 -34.37
N SER A 362 -7.66 3.12 -33.43
CA SER A 362 -7.09 1.78 -33.31
C SER A 362 -7.99 0.94 -32.40
N SER A 363 -8.38 -0.24 -32.87
CA SER A 363 -9.13 -1.23 -32.10
C SER A 363 -8.40 -1.61 -30.81
N PRO A 364 -9.10 -1.86 -29.70
CA PRO A 364 -8.49 -2.35 -28.47
C PRO A 364 -7.78 -3.68 -28.76
N ILE A 365 -6.50 -3.77 -28.38
CA ILE A 365 -5.74 -5.01 -28.43
C ILE A 365 -6.24 -5.90 -27.30
N SER A 366 -6.57 -7.16 -27.61
CA SER A 366 -7.07 -8.13 -26.64
C SER A 366 -6.15 -8.26 -25.44
N ALA A 367 -6.75 -8.23 -24.25
CA ALA A 367 -6.12 -8.45 -22.96
C ALA A 367 -5.33 -9.76 -22.92
N SER A 368 -4.19 -9.74 -22.25
CA SER A 368 -3.56 -10.96 -21.75
C SER A 368 -4.20 -11.32 -20.41
N ASN A 369 -4.28 -12.62 -20.08
CA ASN A 369 -4.91 -13.16 -18.85
C ASN A 369 -4.23 -12.76 -17.52
N SER A 370 -3.46 -11.69 -17.50
CA SER A 370 -2.98 -11.06 -16.29
C SER A 370 -4.18 -10.34 -15.64
N ILE A 371 -4.36 -10.49 -14.33
CA ILE A 371 -5.43 -9.84 -13.56
C ILE A 371 -4.74 -8.82 -12.66
N ILE A 372 -5.12 -7.54 -12.76
CA ILE A 372 -4.83 -6.57 -11.70
C ILE A 372 -5.74 -6.91 -10.53
N ASN A 373 -5.20 -6.99 -9.34
CA ASN A 373 -5.99 -7.34 -8.16
C ASN A 373 -6.44 -6.06 -7.43
N PRO A 374 -7.32 -6.13 -6.42
CA PRO A 374 -7.89 -4.95 -5.78
C PRO A 374 -6.83 -4.00 -5.21
N GLY A 375 -6.93 -2.70 -5.47
CA GLY A 375 -6.10 -1.64 -4.88
C GLY A 375 -6.41 -1.37 -3.40
N MET A 376 -5.50 -0.67 -2.72
CA MET A 376 -5.52 -0.45 -1.26
C MET A 376 -6.47 0.65 -0.76
N GLY A 377 -7.06 1.44 -1.64
CA GLY A 377 -7.96 2.53 -1.27
C GLY A 377 -9.36 2.09 -0.83
N GLN A 378 -9.76 0.83 -1.05
CA GLN A 378 -11.07 0.34 -0.60
C GLN A 378 -11.23 0.48 0.91
N SER A 379 -12.10 1.40 1.33
CA SER A 379 -12.48 1.59 2.73
C SER A 379 -13.83 0.94 3.00
N THR A 380 -13.90 0.02 3.96
CA THR A 380 -15.19 -0.48 4.45
C THR A 380 -15.56 0.21 5.76
N SER A 381 -16.73 0.86 5.72
CA SER A 381 -17.22 1.81 6.70
C SER A 381 -17.86 1.17 7.94
N SER A 382 -17.34 0.05 8.46
CA SER A 382 -18.05 -0.65 9.54
C SER A 382 -17.20 -1.36 10.59
N LEU A 383 -15.88 -1.19 10.62
CA LEU A 383 -15.06 -1.78 11.67
C LEU A 383 -14.79 -0.80 12.82
N PRO A 384 -14.93 -1.24 14.08
CA PRO A 384 -14.76 -0.37 15.24
C PRO A 384 -13.34 0.18 15.31
N LEU A 385 -13.19 1.38 15.91
CA LEU A 385 -11.90 1.96 16.25
C LEU A 385 -11.01 0.90 16.92
N SER A 386 -9.82 0.68 16.35
CA SER A 386 -8.81 -0.17 16.96
C SER A 386 -8.46 0.38 18.35
N VAL A 387 -8.32 -0.50 19.33
CA VAL A 387 -7.82 -0.10 20.65
C VAL A 387 -6.41 0.46 20.46
N PRO A 388 -6.07 1.64 21.00
CA PRO A 388 -4.75 2.22 20.84
C PRO A 388 -3.68 1.23 21.34
N TYR A 389 -2.93 0.70 20.38
CA TYR A 389 -1.86 -0.26 20.60
C TYR A 389 -0.65 0.43 21.23
N SER A 390 -0.08 -0.15 22.28
CA SER A 390 0.93 0.52 23.13
C SER A 390 2.25 -0.24 23.35
N GLY A 391 2.56 -1.35 22.66
CA GLY A 391 3.89 -2.00 22.80
C GLY A 391 4.08 -3.29 22.00
N PRO A 392 5.33 -3.77 21.73
CA PRO A 392 6.27 -4.03 22.82
C PRO A 392 7.77 -3.72 22.58
N LEU A 393 8.51 -3.54 23.69
CA LEU A 393 9.98 -3.42 23.78
C LEU A 393 10.73 -4.76 23.90
N SER A 394 10.01 -5.87 24.06
CA SER A 394 10.48 -7.27 24.00
C SER A 394 9.45 -8.15 24.69
N SER A 395 9.05 -9.26 24.05
CA SER A 395 8.74 -10.48 24.80
C SER A 395 9.72 -11.55 24.36
N ALA A 396 10.99 -11.40 24.78
CA ALA A 396 11.87 -12.55 24.86
C ALA A 396 11.28 -13.49 25.91
N SER A 397 10.81 -14.65 25.44
CA SER A 397 10.51 -15.88 26.15
C SER A 397 10.24 -15.76 27.66
N SER A 398 8.97 -15.90 28.08
CA SER A 398 8.73 -16.73 29.26
C SER A 398 8.98 -18.18 28.84
N THR A 399 10.24 -18.60 28.95
CA THR A 399 10.48 -19.99 29.33
C THR A 399 9.78 -20.15 30.66
N SER A 400 8.63 -20.82 30.66
CA SER A 400 8.25 -21.54 31.86
C SER A 400 9.34 -22.58 32.06
N SER A 401 10.35 -22.22 32.86
CA SER A 401 11.05 -23.22 33.63
C SER A 401 9.98 -23.87 34.50
N SER A 402 9.36 -24.93 34.00
CA SER A 402 8.90 -25.98 34.89
C SER A 402 10.19 -26.52 35.51
N SER A 403 10.60 -25.89 36.61
CA SER A 403 11.38 -26.58 37.62
C SER A 403 10.53 -27.78 37.99
N ALA A 404 10.79 -28.90 37.32
CA ALA A 404 10.43 -30.20 37.81
C ALA A 404 11.09 -30.29 39.18
N THR A 405 10.30 -30.01 40.22
CA THR A 405 10.64 -30.33 41.59
C THR A 405 10.86 -31.84 41.61
N ARG A 406 12.11 -32.26 41.43
CA ARG A 406 12.56 -33.60 41.78
C ARG A 406 12.31 -33.72 43.27
N TYR A 407 11.24 -34.41 43.65
CA TYR A 407 11.15 -34.98 44.97
C TYR A 407 12.27 -36.01 45.11
N VAL A 408 13.35 -35.60 45.78
CA VAL A 408 14.36 -36.51 46.29
C VAL A 408 13.76 -37.19 47.51
N LEU A 409 13.33 -38.44 47.35
CA LEU A 409 13.01 -39.32 48.47
C LEU A 409 14.28 -39.54 49.30
N LYS A 410 14.31 -39.02 50.52
CA LYS A 410 15.23 -39.51 51.56
C LYS A 410 14.64 -40.77 52.21
N PRO A 411 15.42 -41.82 52.46
CA PRO A 411 14.96 -42.98 53.19
C PRO A 411 14.85 -42.64 54.69
N GLN A 412 13.68 -42.88 55.27
CA GLN A 412 13.52 -43.05 56.72
C GLN A 412 13.24 -44.53 56.97
N ARG A 413 14.11 -45.14 57.76
CA ARG A 413 13.95 -46.49 58.30
C ARG A 413 13.13 -46.43 59.59
N GLU A 414 12.40 -47.53 59.81
CA GLU A 414 11.80 -48.06 61.04
C GLU A 414 10.34 -47.71 61.39
N GLY A 415 9.57 -48.79 61.60
CA GLY A 415 8.30 -48.78 62.35
C GLY A 415 7.23 -49.69 61.73
N GLY A 416 7.11 -50.91 62.24
CA GLY A 416 6.24 -51.98 61.73
C GLY A 416 4.73 -51.70 61.69
N GLY A 417 4.01 -52.57 60.96
CA GLY A 417 2.54 -52.64 61.01
C GLY A 417 1.93 -53.30 59.77
N ASN A 418 1.23 -54.42 59.98
CA ASN A 418 0.66 -55.33 58.98
C ASN A 418 -0.46 -54.76 58.08
N ASN A 419 -0.72 -55.51 56.99
CA ASN A 419 -1.94 -55.71 56.18
C ASN A 419 -1.98 -54.99 54.81
N VAL A 420 -1.89 -55.63 53.62
CA VAL A 420 -2.63 -56.74 52.96
C VAL A 420 -3.60 -56.22 51.85
N TYR A 421 -3.32 -56.59 50.58
CA TYR A 421 -4.13 -56.62 49.32
C TYR A 421 -4.67 -55.29 48.72
N ARG A 422 -4.84 -55.04 47.38
CA ARG A 422 -4.82 -55.79 46.10
C ARG A 422 -4.79 -54.81 44.88
N LYS A 423 -4.31 -55.31 43.70
CA LYS A 423 -4.49 -54.96 42.24
C LYS A 423 -5.63 -53.97 41.83
N ALA A 424 -5.68 -53.26 40.69
CA ALA A 424 -4.97 -53.12 39.38
C ALA A 424 -5.50 -51.81 38.67
N ILE A 425 -4.74 -51.00 37.90
CA ILE A 425 -4.52 -50.95 36.41
C ILE A 425 -5.80 -51.16 35.56
N PRO A 426 -6.09 -50.37 34.50
CA PRO A 426 -5.22 -49.45 33.74
C PRO A 426 -5.26 -47.97 34.14
#